data_AF-A0ABD5DV29-F1
#
_entry.id   AF-A0ABD5DV29-F1
#
_cell.length_a   1.000
_cell.length_b   1.000
_cell.length_c   1.000
_cell.angle_alpha   90.00
_cell.angle_beta   90.00
_cell.angle_gamma   90.00
#
_symmetry.space_group_name_H-M   'P 1'
#
loop_
_entity.id
_entity.type
_entity.pdbx_description
1 polymer ?
#
loop_
_entity_poly.entity_id
_entity_poly.type
_entity_poly.pdbx_seq_one_letter_code
_entity_poly.pdbx_strand_id
1 'polypeptide(L)'
;SLLESLKKGPVTISGPAFNEAIERWKTLHDFGLHAENLSTLPAVRLKNLARYAGMTSVFNIARMSPQKRMAVLVAFVLAWETLALDDALD
;
A
#
# COMPACT_ATOMS: atom_id res chain seq x y z
N SER A 1 -0.52 0.98 14.20
CA SER A 1 -0.49 2.24 13.44
C SER A 1 -1.25 2.03 12.13
N LEU A 2 -1.69 3.11 11.47
CA LEU A 2 -2.40 3.02 10.19
C LEU A 2 -1.64 2.18 9.14
N LEU A 3 -0.33 2.36 9.04
CA LEU A 3 0.48 1.59 8.09
C LEU A 3 0.44 0.08 8.34
N GLU A 4 0.41 -0.38 9.60
CA GLU A 4 0.33 -1.82 9.91
C GLU A 4 -1.06 -2.40 9.66
N SER A 5 -2.13 -1.62 9.83
CA SER A 5 -3.47 -2.10 9.49
C SER A 5 -3.63 -2.22 7.98
N LEU A 6 -3.15 -1.23 7.21
CA LEU A 6 -3.24 -1.27 5.74
C LEU A 6 -2.45 -2.41 5.11
N LYS A 7 -1.40 -2.91 5.77
CA LYS A 7 -0.65 -4.09 5.29
C LYS A 7 -1.46 -5.38 5.29
N LYS A 8 -2.47 -5.49 6.15
CA LYS A 8 -3.25 -6.71 6.37
C LYS A 8 -4.50 -6.67 5.50
N GLY A 9 -4.60 -7.61 4.57
CA GLY A 9 -5.84 -7.88 3.84
C GLY A 9 -6.70 -8.89 4.60
N PRO A 10 -7.97 -9.06 4.18
CA PRO A 10 -8.82 -10.12 4.71
C PRO A 10 -8.23 -11.51 4.41
N VAL A 11 -8.57 -12.51 5.24
CA VAL A 11 -8.07 -13.89 5.11
C VAL A 11 -9.18 -14.91 4.85
N THR A 12 -10.41 -14.44 4.62
CA THR A 12 -11.61 -15.25 4.39
C THR A 12 -12.44 -14.64 3.28
N ILE A 13 -13.14 -15.46 2.50
CA ILE A 13 -14.08 -14.97 1.47
C ILE A 13 -15.47 -14.88 2.10
N SER A 14 -15.95 -13.66 2.33
CA SER A 14 -17.27 -13.39 2.92
C SER A 14 -17.70 -11.94 2.68
N GLY A 15 -18.99 -11.64 2.85
CA GLY A 15 -19.49 -10.26 2.76
C GLY A 15 -18.77 -9.27 3.70
N PRO A 16 -18.54 -9.60 4.99
CA PRO A 16 -17.74 -8.76 5.88
C PRO A 16 -16.29 -8.56 5.41
N ALA A 17 -15.65 -9.60 4.86
CA ALA A 17 -14.29 -9.50 4.33
C ALA A 17 -14.21 -8.61 3.09
N PHE A 18 -15.22 -8.66 2.22
CA PHE A 18 -15.36 -7.73 1.10
C PHE A 18 -15.43 -6.28 1.58
N ASN A 19 -16.26 -6.00 2.59
CA ASN A 19 -16.36 -4.65 3.16
C ASN A 19 -15.01 -4.19 3.75
N GLU A 20 -14.26 -5.07 4.40
CA GLU A 20 -12.92 -4.78 4.90
C GLU A 20 -11.95 -4.45 3.76
N ALA A 21 -11.96 -5.23 2.66
CA ALA A 21 -11.14 -4.97 1.49
C ALA A 21 -11.47 -3.60 0.85
N ILE A 22 -12.76 -3.27 0.70
CA ILE A 22 -13.20 -1.98 0.13
C ILE A 22 -12.82 -0.80 1.02
N GLU A 23 -13.01 -0.88 2.34
CA GLU A 23 -12.60 0.21 3.25
C GLU A 23 -11.07 0.38 3.25
N ARG A 24 -10.32 -0.72 3.16
CA ARG A 24 -8.87 -0.69 3.02
C ARG A 24 -8.44 -0.03 1.71
N TRP A 25 -9.05 -0.43 0.59
CA TRP A 25 -8.83 0.18 -0.72
C TRP A 25 -9.13 1.67 -0.69
N LYS A 26 -10.30 2.07 -0.17
CA LYS A 26 -10.71 3.46 -0.07
C LYS A 26 -9.71 4.30 0.73
N THR A 27 -9.25 3.78 1.87
CA THR A 27 -8.24 4.45 2.70
C THR A 27 -6.93 4.67 1.93
N LEU A 28 -6.53 3.73 1.07
CA LEU A 28 -5.33 3.84 0.22
C LEU A 28 -5.57 4.79 -0.97
N HIS A 29 -6.75 4.72 -1.57
CA HIS A 29 -7.19 5.54 -2.69
C HIS A 29 -7.26 7.03 -2.33
N ASP A 30 -7.70 7.34 -1.12
CA ASP A 30 -7.82 8.72 -0.60
C ASP A 30 -6.46 9.45 -0.48
N PHE A 31 -5.33 8.74 -0.58
CA PHE A 31 -4.01 9.38 -0.72
C PHE A 31 -3.78 10.01 -2.10
N GLY A 32 -4.61 9.71 -3.10
CA GLY A 32 -4.63 10.39 -4.41
C GLY A 32 -3.47 10.05 -5.34
N LEU A 33 -2.63 9.06 -5.01
CA LEU A 33 -1.41 8.77 -5.78
C LEU A 33 -1.68 8.08 -7.12
N HIS A 34 -2.86 7.50 -7.33
CA HIS A 34 -3.29 6.94 -8.62
C HIS A 34 -3.44 8.01 -9.72
N ALA A 35 -3.64 9.28 -9.35
CA ALA A 35 -3.77 10.39 -10.28
C ALA A 35 -2.42 10.99 -10.73
N GLU A 36 -1.33 10.58 -10.10
CA GLU A 36 0.01 11.10 -10.38
C GLU A 36 0.67 10.37 -11.56
N ASN A 37 1.36 11.14 -12.41
CA ASN A 37 2.09 10.54 -13.53
C ASN A 37 3.46 10.01 -13.09
N LEU A 38 3.48 8.75 -12.66
CA LEU A 38 4.69 8.04 -12.21
C LEU A 38 5.34 7.20 -13.30
N SER A 39 4.94 7.37 -14.56
CA SER A 39 5.45 6.59 -15.71
C SER A 39 6.96 6.78 -15.97
N THR A 40 7.52 7.89 -15.46
CA THR A 40 8.96 8.18 -15.51
C THR A 40 9.77 7.32 -14.53
N LEU A 41 9.14 6.72 -13.52
CA LEU A 41 9.80 5.85 -12.56
C LEU A 41 9.82 4.41 -13.08
N PRO A 42 10.98 3.72 -13.03
CA PRO A 42 11.03 2.32 -13.43
C PRO A 42 10.14 1.47 -12.52
N ALA A 43 9.16 0.79 -13.10
CA ALA A 43 8.18 -0.04 -12.37
C ALA A 43 8.85 -1.07 -11.43
N VAL A 44 9.98 -1.64 -11.83
CA VAL A 44 10.75 -2.58 -11.01
C VAL A 44 11.23 -1.95 -9.71
N ARG A 45 11.66 -0.69 -9.72
CA ARG A 45 12.10 0.01 -8.49
C ARG A 45 10.92 0.25 -7.56
N LEU A 46 9.77 0.65 -8.11
CA LEU A 46 8.56 0.85 -7.33
C LEU A 46 8.13 -0.46 -6.65
N LYS A 47 8.07 -1.57 -7.40
CA LYS A 47 7.75 -2.90 -6.86
C LYS A 47 8.71 -3.33 -5.75
N ASN A 48 10.01 -3.09 -5.91
CA ASN A 48 11.01 -3.42 -4.89
C ASN A 48 10.84 -2.60 -3.61
N LEU A 49 10.58 -1.29 -3.74
CA LEU A 49 10.31 -0.41 -2.60
C LEU A 49 9.01 -0.79 -1.88
N ALA A 50 7.97 -1.12 -2.64
CA ALA A 50 6.69 -1.57 -2.10
C ALA A 50 6.87 -2.88 -1.31
N ARG A 51 7.54 -3.88 -1.88
CA ARG A 51 7.84 -5.15 -1.20
C ARG A 51 8.61 -4.90 0.10
N TYR A 52 9.62 -4.03 0.04
CA TYR A 52 10.39 -3.64 1.22
C TYR A 52 9.50 -2.97 2.28
N ALA A 53 8.58 -2.10 1.89
CA ALA A 53 7.63 -1.46 2.80
C ALA A 53 6.73 -2.48 3.52
N GLY A 54 6.24 -3.49 2.80
CA GLY A 54 5.44 -4.57 3.37
C GLY A 54 6.18 -5.37 4.44
N MET A 55 7.47 -5.66 4.23
CA MET A 55 8.30 -6.46 5.15
C MET A 55 8.89 -5.66 6.32
N THR A 56 9.01 -4.34 6.18
CA THR A 56 9.72 -3.50 7.16
C THR A 56 8.77 -2.94 8.21
N SER A 57 9.16 -2.98 9.49
CA SER A 57 8.36 -2.40 10.58
C SER A 57 8.20 -0.88 10.43
N VAL A 58 7.06 -0.33 10.90
CA VAL A 58 6.83 1.13 10.89
C VAL A 58 7.92 1.89 11.64
N PHE A 59 8.46 1.30 12.71
CA PHE A 59 9.55 1.90 13.47
C PHE A 59 10.81 2.10 12.63
N ASN A 60 11.18 1.10 11.82
CA ASN A 60 12.33 1.19 10.92
C ASN A 60 12.06 2.18 9.78
N ILE A 61 10.84 2.22 9.25
CA ILE A 61 10.42 3.21 8.23
C ILE A 61 10.50 4.64 8.78
N ALA A 62 10.05 4.86 10.02
CA ALA A 62 10.05 6.17 10.66
C ALA A 62 11.46 6.78 10.81
N ARG A 63 12.48 5.92 10.98
CA ARG A 63 13.89 6.29 11.17
C ARG A 63 14.66 6.54 9.86
N MET A 64 14.05 6.33 8.70
CA MET A 64 14.70 6.59 7.42
C MET A 64 14.89 8.09 7.17
N SER A 65 15.84 8.44 6.29
CA SER A 65 15.92 9.80 5.76
C SER A 65 14.58 10.19 5.11
N PRO A 66 14.19 11.48 5.16
CA PRO A 66 12.88 11.92 4.66
C PRO A 66 12.58 11.45 3.22
N GLN A 67 13.58 11.51 2.33
CA GLN A 67 13.46 11.12 0.93
C GLN A 67 13.20 9.62 0.78
N LYS A 68 13.97 8.79 1.49
CA LYS A 68 13.80 7.33 1.45
C LYS A 68 12.46 6.92 2.06
N ARG A 69 12.10 7.53 3.19
CA ARG A 69 10.80 7.29 3.85
C ARG A 69 9.64 7.60 2.91
N MET A 70 9.70 8.75 2.23
CA MET A 70 8.68 9.15 1.25
C MET A 70 8.59 8.14 0.10
N ALA A 71 9.71 7.77 -0.51
CA ALA A 71 9.74 6.82 -1.61
C ALA A 71 9.15 5.45 -1.23
N VAL A 72 9.46 4.96 -0.03
CA VAL A 72 8.91 3.69 0.49
C VAL A 72 7.41 3.79 0.74
N LEU A 73 6.92 4.90 1.32
CA LEU A 73 5.49 5.10 1.59
C LEU A 73 4.67 5.28 0.30
N VAL A 74 5.18 6.05 -0.66
CA VAL A 74 4.53 6.21 -1.99
C VAL A 74 4.44 4.86 -2.69
N ALA A 75 5.54 4.09 -2.72
CA ALA A 75 5.55 2.77 -3.32
C ALA A 75 4.60 1.79 -2.61
N PHE A 76 4.52 1.87 -1.28
CA PHE A 76 3.57 1.09 -0.49
C PHE A 76 2.13 1.38 -0.90
N VAL A 77 1.71 2.65 -0.89
CA VAL A 77 0.32 3.01 -1.17
C VAL A 77 -0.11 2.53 -2.56
N LEU A 78 0.69 2.79 -3.60
CA LEU A 78 0.35 2.40 -4.98
C LEU A 78 0.17 0.88 -5.14
N ALA A 79 1.06 0.10 -4.52
CA ALA A 79 1.00 -1.35 -4.63
C ALA A 79 -0.12 -1.95 -3.76
N TRP A 80 -0.32 -1.43 -2.55
CA TRP A 80 -1.35 -1.94 -1.65
C TRP A 80 -2.76 -1.49 -2.06
N GLU A 81 -2.90 -0.34 -2.73
CA GLU A 81 -4.18 0.09 -3.31
C GLU A 81 -4.64 -0.94 -4.35
N THR A 82 -3.75 -1.34 -5.26
CA THR A 82 -4.05 -2.38 -6.25
C THR A 82 -4.37 -3.71 -5.56
N LEU A 83 -3.56 -4.12 -4.58
CA LEU A 83 -3.78 -5.37 -3.84
C LEU A 83 -5.12 -5.38 -3.07
N ALA A 84 -5.52 -4.25 -2.47
CA ALA A 84 -6.78 -4.15 -1.75
C ALA A 84 -7.99 -4.20 -2.68
N LEU A 85 -7.84 -3.68 -3.90
CA LEU A 85 -8.86 -3.84 -4.93
C LEU A 85 -8.96 -5.29 -5.39
N ASP A 86 -7.82 -5.96 -5.61
CA ASP A 86 -7.79 -7.39 -5.97
C ASP A 86 -8.46 -8.26 -4.87
N ASP A 87 -8.16 -8.01 -3.59
CA ASP A 87 -8.81 -8.72 -2.46
C ASP A 87 -10.34 -8.54 -2.41
N ALA A 88 -10.88 -7.46 -2.99
CA ALA A 88 -12.32 -7.22 -3.06
C ALA A 88 -12.97 -7.92 -4.26
N LEU A 89 -12.18 -8.37 -5.24
CA LEU A 89 -12.64 -9.05 -6.44
C LEU A 89 -12.60 -10.59 -6.31
N ASP A 90 -11.80 -11.12 -5.37
CA ASP A 90 -11.70 -12.54 -5.01
C ASP A 90 -12.88 -13.04 -4.15
#